data_AF-N1PML6-F1
#
_entry.id   AF-N1PML6-F1
#
_cell.length_a   1.000
_cell.length_b   1.000
_cell.length_c   1.000
_cell.angle_alpha   90.00
_cell.angle_beta   90.00
_cell.angle_gamma   90.00
#
_symmetry.space_group_name_H-M   'P 1'
#
loop_
_entity.id
_entity.type
_entity.pdbx_description
1 polymer ?
#
loop_
_entity_poly.entity_id
_entity_poly.type
_entity_poly.pdbx_seq_one_letter_code
_entity_poly.pdbx_strand_id
1 'polypeptide(L)'
;MPRCTIHLISLVKGIPPEKVINQLLADHAPVLLKGIPHGWVHQPHHLNKSELLSQEWDLFMMLPSNLQLSFRSDSVPAHVSVNVTLGESQYEKLLGHADELPRPSSNTPPLPVEWPGTGSITQDAIVDTQPGALKPGELHLDSGMAKFLSSALPTAAANAPVSFFNLFKYRNNDRSVHDSYMDGFKRSFGSAAGATVKFMGPVASDMSYNAGDGSAASDGTGGERWDDANLVQYDSVWHYAYMLSTTEYKGLNQQKVAGLMDTCILLVSEIELARST
;
A
#
# COMPACT_ATOMS: atom_id res chain seq x y z
N MET A 1 -21.36 -4.20 8.01
CA MET A 1 -19.92 -4.33 7.71
C MET A 1 -19.25 -3.01 8.04
N PRO A 2 -18.22 -3.01 8.90
CA PRO A 2 -17.47 -1.79 9.23
C PRO A 2 -16.93 -1.10 7.98
N ARG A 3 -16.96 0.23 7.98
CA ARG A 3 -16.36 1.06 6.94
C ARG A 3 -15.14 1.76 7.52
N CYS A 4 -14.07 1.75 6.75
CA CYS A 4 -12.85 2.46 7.04
C CYS A 4 -12.52 3.41 5.90
N THR A 5 -11.86 4.50 6.24
CA THR A 5 -11.38 5.47 5.26
C THR A 5 -9.87 5.43 5.28
N ILE A 6 -9.29 5.22 4.10
CA ILE A 6 -7.85 5.30 3.86
C ILE A 6 -7.56 6.72 3.40
N HIS A 7 -6.53 7.32 3.95
CA HIS A 7 -6.11 8.69 3.64
C HIS A 7 -4.65 8.69 3.17
N LEU A 8 -4.39 9.35 2.05
CA LEU A 8 -3.05 9.79 1.65
C LEU A 8 -3.00 11.30 1.79
N ILE A 9 -2.02 11.79 2.55
CA ILE A 9 -1.94 13.20 2.93
C ILE A 9 -0.56 13.71 2.55
N SER A 10 -0.53 14.78 1.76
CA SER A 10 0.68 15.55 1.48
C SER A 10 0.77 16.68 2.50
N LEU A 11 1.98 16.97 2.96
CA LEU A 11 2.28 17.98 3.97
C LEU A 11 3.14 19.09 3.39
N VAL A 12 2.99 20.29 3.93
CA VAL A 12 3.94 21.36 3.63
C VAL A 12 5.33 20.94 4.10
N LYS A 13 6.32 21.11 3.23
CA LYS A 13 7.72 20.73 3.48
C LYS A 13 8.22 21.25 4.84
N GLY A 14 8.80 20.35 5.63
CA GLY A 14 9.36 20.65 6.95
C GLY A 14 8.36 20.51 8.11
N ILE A 15 7.08 20.22 7.85
CA ILE A 15 6.14 19.83 8.89
C ILE A 15 6.30 18.34 9.21
N PRO A 16 6.61 17.95 10.46
CA PRO A 16 6.68 16.53 10.84
C PRO A 16 5.29 15.89 10.83
N PRO A 17 5.13 14.66 10.29
CA PRO A 17 3.84 13.95 10.26
C PRO A 17 3.17 13.82 11.63
N GLU A 18 3.93 13.53 12.69
CA GLU A 18 3.48 13.43 14.09
C GLU A 18 2.68 14.66 14.53
N LYS A 19 3.15 15.86 14.16
CA LYS A 19 2.50 17.12 14.52
C LYS A 19 1.13 17.24 13.87
N VAL A 20 1.00 16.78 12.63
CA VAL A 20 -0.25 16.84 11.88
C VAL A 20 -1.22 15.78 12.37
N ILE A 21 -0.75 14.56 12.65
CA ILE A 21 -1.60 13.50 13.21
C ILE A 21 -2.23 13.97 14.53
N ASN A 22 -1.44 14.57 15.42
CA ASN A 22 -1.93 15.13 16.69
C ASN A 22 -2.92 16.30 16.53
N GLN A 23 -2.90 17.00 15.40
CA GLN A 23 -3.86 18.07 15.09
C GLN A 23 -5.13 17.55 14.44
N LEU A 24 -5.01 16.50 13.62
CA LEU A 24 -6.09 15.94 12.83
C LEU A 24 -7.02 15.04 13.63
N LEU A 25 -6.51 14.45 14.71
CA LEU A 25 -7.25 13.52 15.54
C LEU A 25 -7.70 14.24 16.81
N ALA A 26 -9.00 14.19 17.08
CA ALA A 26 -9.49 14.50 18.41
C ALA A 26 -8.84 13.55 19.43
N ASP A 27 -8.61 14.03 20.66
CA ASP A 27 -8.04 13.21 21.73
C ASP A 27 -8.75 11.84 21.79
N HIS A 28 -7.98 10.77 21.64
CA HIS A 28 -8.42 9.35 21.67
C HIS A 28 -9.16 8.78 20.45
N ALA A 29 -9.13 9.44 19.29
CA ALA A 29 -9.67 8.85 18.07
C ALA A 29 -8.86 7.60 17.64
N PRO A 30 -9.49 6.42 17.42
CA PRO A 30 -8.76 5.21 17.05
C PRO A 30 -8.17 5.31 15.64
N VAL A 31 -6.85 5.23 15.53
CA VAL A 31 -6.13 5.13 14.27
C VAL A 31 -5.84 3.67 13.99
N LEU A 32 -6.53 3.07 13.02
CA LEU A 32 -6.37 1.64 12.75
C LEU A 32 -4.96 1.34 12.23
N LEU A 33 -4.44 2.20 11.35
CA LEU A 33 -3.09 2.10 10.78
C LEU A 33 -2.56 3.49 10.43
N LYS A 34 -1.25 3.66 10.54
CA LYS A 34 -0.53 4.89 10.20
C LYS A 34 0.86 4.55 9.69
N GLY A 35 1.34 5.28 8.70
CA GLY A 35 2.65 5.04 8.12
C GLY A 35 3.12 6.13 7.17
N ILE A 36 4.37 6.01 6.75
CA ILE A 36 5.02 6.90 5.79
C ILE A 36 5.07 6.20 4.44
N PRO A 37 4.50 6.80 3.38
CA PRO A 37 4.69 6.33 2.01
C PRO A 37 6.12 6.55 1.52
N HIS A 38 6.67 5.58 0.78
CA HIS A 38 8.03 5.61 0.22
C HIS A 38 8.06 5.56 -1.31
N GLY A 39 6.89 5.71 -1.93
CA GLY A 39 6.73 5.73 -3.38
C GLY A 39 6.00 4.51 -3.95
N TRP A 40 5.68 4.64 -5.23
CA TRP A 40 4.89 3.68 -5.98
C TRP A 40 5.76 2.56 -6.53
N VAL A 41 5.53 1.34 -6.03
CA VAL A 41 6.03 0.09 -6.62
C VAL A 41 5.37 -0.15 -7.97
N HIS A 42 4.09 0.21 -8.06
CA HIS A 42 3.34 0.20 -9.31
C HIS A 42 2.47 1.46 -9.36
N GLN A 43 2.69 2.30 -10.35
CA GLN A 43 1.90 3.52 -10.55
C GLN A 43 0.54 3.19 -11.17
N PRO A 44 -0.51 3.99 -10.93
CA PRO A 44 -1.77 3.86 -11.65
C PRO A 44 -1.59 4.19 -13.13
N HIS A 45 -2.29 3.46 -14.00
CA HIS A 45 -2.23 3.67 -15.46
C HIS A 45 -3.38 4.51 -15.99
N HIS A 46 -4.56 4.37 -15.39
CA HIS A 46 -5.82 4.93 -15.88
C HIS A 46 -6.58 5.69 -14.79
N LEU A 47 -6.94 5.03 -13.69
CA LEU A 47 -7.79 5.60 -12.64
C LEU A 47 -7.00 6.50 -11.71
N ASN A 48 -7.55 7.70 -11.48
CA ASN A 48 -7.05 8.70 -10.53
C ASN A 48 -5.55 8.99 -10.67
N LYS A 49 -5.00 8.83 -11.88
CA LYS A 49 -3.56 8.91 -12.10
C LYS A 49 -3.02 10.30 -11.81
N SER A 50 -3.72 11.33 -12.25
CA SER A 50 -3.36 12.72 -11.98
C SER A 50 -3.33 12.99 -10.48
N GLU A 51 -4.37 12.57 -9.76
CA GLU A 51 -4.51 12.85 -8.33
C GLU A 51 -3.44 12.10 -7.54
N LEU A 52 -3.30 10.79 -7.75
CA LEU A 52 -2.36 9.93 -7.03
C LEU A 52 -0.88 10.22 -7.31
N LEU A 53 -0.55 10.77 -8.49
CA LEU A 53 0.84 11.09 -8.88
C LEU A 53 1.16 12.59 -8.82
N SER A 54 0.20 13.44 -8.47
CA SER A 54 0.42 14.90 -8.41
C SER A 54 1.27 15.34 -7.22
N GLN A 55 1.41 14.51 -6.19
CA GLN A 55 2.03 14.87 -4.92
C GLN A 55 3.00 13.81 -4.42
N GLU A 56 3.95 14.25 -3.60
CA GLU A 56 4.59 13.36 -2.64
C GLU A 56 3.65 13.18 -1.44
N TRP A 57 3.38 11.92 -1.09
CA TRP A 57 2.51 11.57 0.03
C TRP A 57 3.36 11.36 1.27
N ASP A 58 3.16 12.17 2.30
CA ASP A 58 3.96 12.13 3.53
C ASP A 58 3.33 11.22 4.59
N LEU A 59 2.02 11.00 4.52
CA LEU A 59 1.28 10.26 5.53
C LEU A 59 0.20 9.37 4.91
N PHE A 60 0.24 8.09 5.28
CA PHE A 60 -0.79 7.09 5.09
C PHE A 60 -1.54 6.91 6.41
N MET A 61 -2.87 7.00 6.41
CA MET A 61 -3.70 6.66 7.57
C MET A 61 -4.90 5.81 7.20
N MET A 62 -5.32 4.96 8.12
CA MET A 62 -6.59 4.23 8.04
C MET A 62 -7.39 4.49 9.30
N LEU A 63 -8.60 5.02 9.14
CA LEU A 63 -9.49 5.44 10.22
C LEU A 63 -10.87 4.78 10.07
N PRO A 64 -11.62 4.56 11.16
CA PRO A 64 -13.04 4.27 11.04
C PRO A 64 -13.79 5.40 10.32
N SER A 65 -14.70 5.09 9.39
CA SER A 65 -15.33 6.09 8.51
C SER A 65 -16.25 7.09 9.21
N ASN A 66 -16.59 6.87 10.48
CA ASN A 66 -17.31 7.84 11.31
C ASN A 66 -16.40 8.96 11.85
N LEU A 67 -15.08 8.82 11.72
CA LEU A 67 -14.13 9.89 12.02
C LEU A 67 -13.97 10.79 10.80
N GLN A 68 -14.20 12.08 10.98
CA GLN A 68 -13.90 13.08 9.97
C GLN A 68 -12.59 13.76 10.31
N LEU A 69 -11.71 13.86 9.33
CA LEU A 69 -10.50 14.65 9.43
C LEU A 69 -10.80 16.10 9.04
N SER A 70 -10.48 17.03 9.93
CA SER A 70 -10.53 18.46 9.66
C SER A 70 -9.13 18.95 9.29
N PHE A 71 -8.88 19.08 7.98
CA PHE A 71 -7.61 19.61 7.49
C PHE A 71 -7.59 21.12 7.57
N ARG A 72 -6.48 21.68 8.07
CA ARG A 72 -6.15 23.09 7.82
C ARG A 72 -5.35 23.16 6.52
N SER A 73 -5.84 23.95 5.56
CA SER A 73 -5.22 24.10 4.24
C SER A 73 -3.79 24.63 4.28
N ASP A 74 -3.40 25.31 5.36
CA ASP A 74 -2.04 25.83 5.57
C ASP A 74 -0.98 24.73 5.82
N SER A 75 -1.40 23.51 6.17
CA SER A 75 -0.50 22.41 6.53
C SER A 75 -0.61 21.21 5.60
N VAL A 76 -1.74 21.08 4.89
CA VAL A 76 -2.08 19.94 4.03
C VAL A 76 -2.41 20.45 2.62
N PRO A 77 -1.40 20.56 1.73
CA PRO A 77 -1.59 21.02 0.35
C PRO A 77 -2.42 20.05 -0.50
N ALA A 78 -2.54 18.77 -0.12
CA ALA A 78 -3.35 17.81 -0.83
C ALA A 78 -3.75 16.62 0.04
N HIS A 79 -4.93 16.08 -0.23
CA HIS A 79 -5.47 14.93 0.48
C HIS A 79 -6.30 14.05 -0.46
N VAL A 80 -6.03 12.74 -0.45
CA VAL A 80 -6.85 11.71 -1.08
C VAL A 80 -7.51 10.85 -0.01
N SER A 81 -8.78 10.47 -0.22
CA SER A 81 -9.42 9.42 0.56
C SER A 81 -10.14 8.35 -0.24
N VAL A 82 -10.11 7.12 0.29
CA VAL A 82 -10.79 5.95 -0.26
C VAL A 82 -11.58 5.26 0.85
N ASN A 83 -12.89 5.10 0.66
CA ASN A 83 -13.73 4.34 1.58
C ASN A 83 -13.69 2.86 1.25
N VAL A 84 -13.42 2.01 2.23
CA VAL A 84 -13.33 0.56 2.09
C VAL A 84 -14.27 -0.10 3.08
N THR A 85 -14.95 -1.17 2.66
CA THR A 85 -15.78 -1.99 3.53
C THR A 85 -14.99 -3.22 3.97
N LEU A 86 -14.94 -3.48 5.28
CA LEU A 86 -14.23 -4.64 5.83
C LEU A 86 -15.19 -5.70 6.40
N GLY A 87 -14.74 -6.94 6.40
CA GLY A 87 -15.35 -7.98 7.23
C GLY A 87 -15.11 -7.67 8.71
N GLU A 88 -16.07 -8.03 9.57
CA GLU A 88 -16.03 -7.71 11.01
C GLU A 88 -14.76 -8.22 11.69
N SER A 89 -14.39 -9.49 11.46
CA SER A 89 -13.13 -10.07 11.98
C SER A 89 -11.86 -9.32 11.53
N GLN A 90 -11.80 -8.83 10.29
CA GLN A 90 -10.65 -8.05 9.82
C GLN A 90 -10.59 -6.70 10.53
N TYR A 91 -11.73 -6.04 10.68
CA TYR A 91 -11.84 -4.77 11.36
C TYR A 91 -11.46 -4.88 12.84
N GLU A 92 -11.99 -5.86 13.56
CA GLU A 92 -11.66 -6.11 14.97
C GLU A 92 -10.17 -6.41 15.16
N LYS A 93 -9.57 -7.18 14.24
CA LYS A 93 -8.14 -7.44 14.26
C LYS A 93 -7.33 -6.17 14.08
N LEU A 94 -7.69 -5.30 13.13
CA LEU A 94 -7.01 -4.00 12.95
C LEU A 94 -7.16 -3.12 14.19
N LEU A 95 -8.37 -3.04 14.75
CA LEU A 95 -8.65 -2.25 15.94
C LEU A 95 -7.83 -2.74 17.15
N GLY A 96 -7.70 -4.06 17.32
CA GLY A 96 -6.90 -4.66 18.38
C GLY A 96 -5.39 -4.39 18.28
N HIS A 97 -4.90 -3.95 17.12
CA HIS A 97 -3.48 -3.66 16.87
C HIS A 97 -3.22 -2.20 16.46
N ALA A 98 -4.18 -1.28 16.68
CA ALA A 98 -4.15 0.12 16.24
C ALA A 98 -2.92 0.94 16.70
N ASP A 99 -2.23 0.46 17.73
CA ASP A 99 -1.02 1.08 18.31
C ASP A 99 0.23 0.18 18.26
N GLU A 100 0.13 -0.99 17.64
CA GLU A 100 1.25 -1.92 17.57
C GLU A 100 2.02 -1.78 16.27
N LEU A 101 3.33 -1.61 16.36
CA LEU A 101 4.19 -1.74 15.19
C LEU A 101 4.10 -3.17 14.63
N PRO A 102 4.09 -3.32 13.30
CA PRO A 102 4.06 -4.63 12.67
C PRO A 102 5.30 -5.42 13.06
N ARG A 103 5.11 -6.73 13.27
CA ARG A 103 6.19 -7.67 13.61
C ARG A 103 6.38 -8.68 12.50
N PRO A 104 7.63 -9.12 12.23
CA PRO A 104 7.86 -10.25 11.35
C PRO A 104 7.14 -11.50 11.84
N SER A 105 6.68 -12.33 10.91
CA SER A 105 6.12 -13.64 11.25
C SER A 105 7.22 -14.59 11.73
N SER A 106 6.95 -15.31 12.83
CA SER A 106 7.86 -16.34 13.35
C SER A 106 8.02 -17.54 12.42
N ASN A 107 7.15 -17.67 11.42
CA ASN A 107 7.11 -18.79 10.49
C ASN A 107 7.73 -18.45 9.12
N THR A 108 8.20 -17.23 8.94
CA THR A 108 8.84 -16.83 7.69
C THR A 108 10.21 -17.47 7.59
N PRO A 109 10.49 -18.27 6.54
CA PRO A 109 11.81 -18.83 6.36
C PRO A 109 12.84 -17.70 6.14
N PRO A 110 14.09 -17.87 6.58
CA PRO A 110 15.13 -16.91 6.25
C PRO A 110 15.29 -16.81 4.74
N LEU A 111 15.68 -15.63 4.26
CA LEU A 111 16.07 -15.44 2.86
C LEU A 111 17.22 -16.40 2.51
N PRO A 112 17.29 -16.90 1.26
CA PRO A 112 18.39 -17.75 0.83
C PRO A 112 19.75 -17.08 1.08
N VAL A 113 20.79 -17.88 1.35
CA VAL A 113 22.13 -17.36 1.71
C VAL A 113 22.73 -16.54 0.55
N GLU A 114 22.40 -16.93 -0.67
CA GLU A 114 22.75 -16.26 -1.92
C GLU A 114 21.95 -14.97 -2.16
N TRP A 115 20.85 -14.76 -1.43
CA TRP A 115 20.07 -13.53 -1.53
C TRP A 115 20.72 -12.44 -0.70
N PRO A 116 20.94 -11.23 -1.24
CA PRO A 116 21.50 -10.13 -0.47
C PRO A 116 20.49 -9.72 0.61
N GLY A 117 20.66 -10.29 1.81
CA GLY A 117 19.73 -10.08 2.92
C GLY A 117 19.72 -8.65 3.47
N THR A 118 20.65 -7.78 3.04
CA THR A 118 20.71 -6.36 3.42
C THR A 118 21.45 -5.50 2.39
N GLY A 119 21.06 -4.23 2.25
CA GLY A 119 21.85 -3.18 1.59
C GLY A 119 21.45 -2.90 0.14
N SER A 120 21.61 -3.88 -0.76
CA SER A 120 21.25 -3.71 -2.18
C SER A 120 20.98 -5.03 -2.88
N ILE A 121 20.00 -5.03 -3.77
CA ILE A 121 19.68 -6.17 -4.63
C ILE A 121 20.77 -6.29 -5.71
N THR A 122 21.44 -7.45 -5.77
CA THR A 122 22.54 -7.71 -6.71
C THR A 122 22.02 -7.95 -8.12
N GLN A 123 22.91 -7.80 -9.11
CA GLN A 123 22.56 -8.04 -10.52
C GLN A 123 22.10 -9.48 -10.76
N ASP A 124 22.64 -10.45 -10.03
CA ASP A 124 22.30 -11.87 -10.16
C ASP A 124 20.88 -12.20 -9.67
N ALA A 125 20.32 -11.35 -8.80
CA ALA A 125 18.95 -11.45 -8.32
C ALA A 125 17.91 -10.90 -9.32
N ILE A 126 18.35 -10.13 -10.32
CA ILE A 126 17.48 -9.54 -11.33
C ILE A 126 17.08 -10.63 -12.33
N VAL A 127 15.79 -10.95 -12.36
CA VAL A 127 15.24 -12.04 -13.19
C VAL A 127 14.50 -11.56 -14.43
N ASP A 128 14.38 -10.23 -14.60
CA ASP A 128 13.80 -9.63 -15.78
C ASP A 128 14.69 -8.50 -16.31
N THR A 129 14.78 -8.44 -17.64
CA THR A 129 15.58 -7.45 -18.37
C THR A 129 14.72 -6.58 -19.27
N GLN A 130 13.39 -6.79 -19.29
CA GLN A 130 12.45 -6.02 -20.10
C GLN A 130 12.48 -4.55 -19.68
N PRO A 131 13.09 -3.66 -20.48
CA PRO A 131 13.02 -2.24 -20.19
C PRO A 131 11.67 -1.71 -20.68
N GLY A 132 10.89 -1.06 -19.82
CA GLY A 132 9.64 -0.46 -20.25
C GLY A 132 8.69 -0.12 -19.10
N ALA A 133 7.58 0.54 -19.45
CA ALA A 133 6.49 0.72 -18.51
C ALA A 133 5.79 -0.64 -18.26
N LEU A 134 5.61 -0.98 -16.99
CA LEU A 134 4.82 -2.14 -16.56
C LEU A 134 3.42 -2.06 -17.16
N LYS A 135 2.81 -3.19 -17.54
CA LYS A 135 1.35 -3.25 -17.75
C LYS A 135 0.62 -3.20 -16.41
N PRO A 136 -0.69 -2.85 -16.38
CA PRO A 136 -1.49 -2.96 -15.17
C PRO A 136 -1.32 -4.29 -14.42
N GLY A 137 -0.72 -4.21 -13.24
CA GLY A 137 -0.48 -5.32 -12.32
C GLY A 137 0.78 -6.11 -12.59
N GLU A 138 1.54 -5.78 -13.63
CA GLU A 138 2.80 -6.42 -13.93
C GLU A 138 3.82 -6.06 -12.86
N LEU A 139 4.57 -7.06 -12.42
CA LEU A 139 5.54 -6.95 -11.34
C LEU A 139 6.63 -7.96 -11.65
N HIS A 140 7.84 -7.46 -11.76
CA HIS A 140 9.04 -8.25 -11.92
C HIS A 140 10.19 -7.53 -11.20
N LEU A 141 11.20 -8.30 -10.81
CA LEU A 141 12.43 -7.73 -10.30
C LEU A 141 13.37 -7.42 -11.47
N ASP A 142 13.16 -6.27 -12.10
CA ASP A 142 14.07 -5.67 -13.08
C ASP A 142 15.06 -4.71 -12.40
N SER A 143 15.94 -4.08 -13.18
CA SER A 143 16.91 -3.11 -12.66
C SER A 143 16.26 -1.86 -12.03
N GLY A 144 15.13 -1.41 -12.55
CA GLY A 144 14.40 -0.26 -12.02
C GLY A 144 13.80 -0.55 -10.64
N MET A 145 13.09 -1.67 -10.53
CA MET A 145 12.52 -2.17 -9.28
C MET A 145 13.60 -2.49 -8.25
N ALA A 146 14.69 -3.14 -8.66
CA ALA A 146 15.82 -3.44 -7.77
C ALA A 146 16.44 -2.17 -7.19
N LYS A 147 16.63 -1.15 -8.03
CA LYS A 147 17.12 0.17 -7.59
C LYS A 147 16.12 0.83 -6.63
N PHE A 148 14.84 0.87 -6.99
CA PHE A 148 13.78 1.45 -6.16
C PHE A 148 13.75 0.79 -4.77
N LEU A 149 13.62 -0.53 -4.70
CA LEU A 149 13.52 -1.26 -3.42
C LEU A 149 14.79 -1.13 -2.57
N SER A 150 15.97 -0.98 -3.20
CA SER A 150 17.24 -0.78 -2.48
C SER A 150 17.39 0.62 -1.87
N SER A 151 16.66 1.63 -2.37
CA SER A 151 16.82 3.03 -1.94
C SER A 151 15.57 3.70 -1.39
N ALA A 152 14.39 3.10 -1.54
CA ALA A 152 13.12 3.71 -1.17
C ALA A 152 12.98 3.92 0.36
N LEU A 153 13.58 3.02 1.15
CA LEU A 153 13.42 3.02 2.60
C LEU A 153 14.66 3.58 3.30
N PRO A 154 14.50 4.31 4.42
CA PRO A 154 15.62 4.59 5.31
C PRO A 154 16.16 3.29 5.91
N THR A 155 17.44 3.27 6.27
CA THR A 155 18.12 2.07 6.80
C THR A 155 17.39 1.43 7.97
N ALA A 156 16.78 2.24 8.85
CA ALA A 156 16.01 1.74 10.00
C ALA A 156 14.75 0.96 9.60
N ALA A 157 14.13 1.27 8.45
CA ALA A 157 12.91 0.63 7.97
C ALA A 157 13.20 -0.51 6.99
N ALA A 158 14.35 -0.53 6.31
CA ALA A 158 14.67 -1.52 5.28
C ALA A 158 14.67 -2.97 5.79
N ASN A 159 14.99 -3.18 7.07
CA ASN A 159 15.01 -4.50 7.72
C ASN A 159 13.80 -4.75 8.64
N ALA A 160 12.84 -3.83 8.66
CA ALA A 160 11.60 -3.95 9.43
C ALA A 160 10.45 -4.37 8.51
N PRO A 161 9.32 -4.85 9.07
CA PRO A 161 8.13 -5.10 8.29
C PRO A 161 7.63 -3.85 7.57
N VAL A 162 7.22 -4.03 6.34
CA VAL A 162 6.69 -2.97 5.47
C VAL A 162 5.39 -3.42 4.84
N SER A 163 4.52 -2.45 4.55
CA SER A 163 3.19 -2.69 4.02
C SER A 163 3.07 -2.16 2.59
N PHE A 164 2.38 -2.90 1.75
CA PHE A 164 2.10 -2.55 0.36
C PHE A 164 0.59 -2.35 0.23
N PHE A 165 0.19 -1.09 0.05
CA PHE A 165 -1.20 -0.72 -0.14
C PHE A 165 -1.55 -0.84 -1.62
N ASN A 166 -2.59 -1.61 -1.95
CA ASN A 166 -2.99 -1.86 -3.32
C ASN A 166 -4.42 -1.36 -3.56
N LEU A 167 -4.65 -0.76 -4.72
CA LEU A 167 -5.97 -0.56 -5.30
C LEU A 167 -6.11 -1.41 -6.56
N PHE A 168 -7.28 -2.00 -6.78
CA PHE A 168 -7.55 -2.88 -7.92
C PHE A 168 -8.76 -2.41 -8.70
N LYS A 169 -8.61 -2.39 -10.02
CA LYS A 169 -9.73 -2.31 -10.96
C LYS A 169 -9.75 -3.59 -11.79
N TYR A 170 -10.83 -4.34 -11.68
CA TYR A 170 -10.98 -5.60 -12.39
C TYR A 170 -11.50 -5.39 -13.80
N ARG A 171 -10.98 -6.19 -14.73
CA ARG A 171 -11.50 -6.23 -16.09
C ARG A 171 -12.92 -6.79 -16.06
N ASN A 172 -13.86 -6.12 -16.76
CA ASN A 172 -15.27 -6.51 -16.83
C ASN A 172 -15.97 -6.62 -15.45
N ASN A 173 -15.44 -5.96 -14.41
CA ASN A 173 -15.87 -6.12 -13.01
C ASN A 173 -15.80 -7.58 -12.51
N ASP A 174 -14.94 -8.41 -13.11
CA ASP A 174 -14.77 -9.81 -12.74
C ASP A 174 -13.62 -9.98 -11.74
N ARG A 175 -13.99 -10.15 -10.48
CA ARG A 175 -13.06 -10.39 -9.37
C ARG A 175 -12.49 -11.82 -9.36
N SER A 176 -13.10 -12.77 -10.07
CA SER A 176 -12.77 -14.20 -9.93
C SER A 176 -11.32 -14.55 -10.27
N VAL A 177 -10.73 -13.86 -11.25
CA VAL A 177 -9.32 -14.03 -11.62
C VAL A 177 -8.41 -13.60 -10.48
N HIS A 178 -8.74 -12.49 -9.82
CA HIS A 178 -7.99 -12.00 -8.67
C HIS A 178 -8.17 -12.92 -7.45
N ASP A 179 -9.38 -13.42 -7.18
CA ASP A 179 -9.62 -14.36 -6.09
C ASP A 179 -8.82 -15.66 -6.30
N SER A 180 -8.79 -16.19 -7.53
CA SER A 180 -7.96 -17.35 -7.89
C SER A 180 -6.46 -17.08 -7.68
N TYR A 181 -5.98 -15.89 -8.08
CA TYR A 181 -4.61 -15.45 -7.79
C TYR A 181 -4.33 -15.40 -6.29
N MET A 182 -5.21 -14.81 -5.48
CA MET A 182 -5.03 -14.70 -4.03
C MET A 182 -5.04 -16.05 -3.33
N ASP A 183 -5.89 -16.98 -3.78
CA ASP A 183 -5.93 -18.34 -3.27
C ASP A 183 -4.68 -19.12 -3.66
N GLY A 184 -4.16 -18.90 -4.87
CA GLY A 184 -2.85 -19.39 -5.29
C GLY A 184 -1.76 -18.86 -4.37
N PHE A 185 -1.67 -17.53 -4.26
CA PHE A 185 -0.69 -16.83 -3.43
C PHE A 185 -0.68 -17.35 -1.99
N LYS A 186 -1.84 -17.43 -1.32
CA LYS A 186 -1.93 -17.92 0.06
C LYS A 186 -1.51 -19.39 0.21
N ARG A 187 -1.84 -20.25 -0.76
CA ARG A 187 -1.55 -21.70 -0.68
C ARG A 187 -0.11 -22.03 -1.00
N SER A 188 0.49 -21.34 -1.98
CA SER A 188 1.77 -21.76 -2.54
C SER A 188 2.97 -21.00 -2.00
N PHE A 189 2.83 -19.73 -1.64
CA PHE A 189 4.01 -18.86 -1.54
C PHE A 189 3.92 -17.73 -0.51
N GLY A 190 2.74 -17.17 -0.25
CA GLY A 190 2.59 -15.93 0.51
C GLY A 190 3.23 -15.98 1.89
N SER A 191 2.94 -17.01 2.70
CA SER A 191 3.56 -17.16 4.02
C SER A 191 5.06 -17.43 3.96
N ALA A 192 5.51 -18.21 2.97
CA ALA A 192 6.94 -18.48 2.75
C ALA A 192 7.70 -17.21 2.28
N ALA A 193 6.99 -16.28 1.62
CA ALA A 193 7.48 -14.96 1.25
C ALA A 193 7.40 -13.92 2.38
N GLY A 194 7.03 -14.33 3.60
CA GLY A 194 6.83 -13.43 4.72
C GLY A 194 5.66 -12.46 4.54
N ALA A 195 4.69 -12.80 3.67
CA ALA A 195 3.55 -11.95 3.37
C ALA A 195 2.35 -12.25 4.29
N THR A 196 1.75 -11.21 4.85
CA THR A 196 0.52 -11.26 5.65
C THR A 196 -0.48 -10.23 5.14
N VAL A 197 -1.67 -10.67 4.72
CA VAL A 197 -2.76 -9.76 4.35
C VAL A 197 -3.35 -9.15 5.63
N LYS A 198 -3.18 -7.83 5.81
CA LYS A 198 -3.75 -7.09 6.95
C LYS A 198 -5.25 -6.83 6.74
N PHE A 199 -5.62 -6.41 5.52
CA PHE A 199 -7.02 -6.37 5.11
C PHE A 199 -7.17 -6.53 3.60
N MET A 200 -8.38 -6.92 3.20
CA MET A 200 -8.90 -6.82 1.84
C MET A 200 -10.40 -6.58 1.87
N GLY A 201 -10.89 -5.65 1.05
CA GLY A 201 -12.32 -5.39 0.94
C GLY A 201 -12.70 -4.42 -0.20
N PRO A 202 -14.00 -4.35 -0.53
CA PRO A 202 -14.49 -3.55 -1.63
C PRO A 202 -14.43 -2.06 -1.31
N VAL A 203 -14.10 -1.27 -2.34
CA VAL A 203 -14.16 0.18 -2.31
C VAL A 203 -15.63 0.62 -2.40
N ALA A 204 -16.06 1.41 -1.43
CA ALA A 204 -17.47 1.72 -1.19
C ALA A 204 -17.96 2.98 -1.94
N SER A 205 -17.05 3.84 -2.37
CA SER A 205 -17.34 5.09 -3.07
C SER A 205 -16.18 5.46 -3.99
N ASP A 206 -16.41 6.42 -4.87
CA ASP A 206 -15.34 7.04 -5.65
C ASP A 206 -14.29 7.65 -4.72
N MET A 207 -13.06 7.72 -5.22
CA MET A 207 -11.95 8.36 -4.53
C MET A 207 -12.23 9.86 -4.43
N SER A 208 -12.03 10.43 -3.25
CA SER A 208 -12.09 11.89 -3.06
C SER A 208 -10.68 12.46 -3.15
N TYR A 209 -10.53 13.56 -3.90
CA TYR A 209 -9.32 14.37 -3.94
C TYR A 209 -9.65 15.81 -3.55
N ASN A 210 -8.87 16.35 -2.63
CA ASN A 210 -8.93 17.75 -2.24
C ASN A 210 -7.55 18.36 -2.48
N ALA A 211 -7.47 19.27 -3.47
CA ALA A 211 -6.33 20.17 -3.57
C ALA A 211 -6.52 21.26 -2.51
N GLY A 212 -5.48 21.55 -1.73
CA GLY A 212 -5.49 22.51 -0.62
C GLY A 212 -5.81 23.96 -1.00
N ASP A 213 -6.04 24.23 -2.29
CA ASP A 213 -6.56 25.48 -2.83
C ASP A 213 -8.10 25.63 -2.69
N GLY A 214 -8.77 24.62 -2.13
CA GLY A 214 -10.22 24.60 -1.94
C GLY A 214 -11.00 24.06 -3.14
N SER A 215 -10.31 23.60 -4.19
CA SER A 215 -10.94 22.83 -5.26
C SER A 215 -11.10 21.37 -4.81
N ALA A 216 -12.31 21.04 -4.36
CA ALA A 216 -12.74 19.65 -4.27
C ALA A 216 -13.03 19.18 -5.71
N ALA A 217 -12.06 18.52 -6.33
CA ALA A 217 -12.32 17.79 -7.56
C ALA A 217 -12.95 16.45 -7.15
N SER A 218 -14.28 16.38 -7.13
CA SER A 218 -14.92 15.11 -7.44
C SER A 218 -14.66 14.92 -8.93
N ASP A 219 -13.69 14.08 -9.29
CA ASP A 219 -13.52 13.74 -10.68
C ASP A 219 -14.72 12.87 -11.06
N GLY A 220 -15.77 13.56 -11.49
CA GLY A 220 -16.97 13.03 -12.12
C GLY A 220 -16.65 12.52 -13.52
N THR A 221 -15.57 11.75 -13.66
CA THR A 221 -15.33 10.91 -14.83
C THR A 221 -16.31 9.76 -14.70
N GLY A 222 -17.50 9.94 -15.29
CA GLY A 222 -18.63 9.04 -15.14
C GLY A 222 -18.26 7.56 -15.28
N GLY A 223 -18.20 6.86 -14.14
CA GLY A 223 -18.40 5.41 -14.06
C GLY A 223 -17.21 4.53 -13.67
N GLU A 224 -15.98 5.05 -13.56
CA GLU A 224 -14.82 4.18 -13.26
C GLU A 224 -14.24 4.45 -11.87
N ARG A 225 -14.59 3.57 -10.92
CA ARG A 225 -14.05 3.51 -9.56
C ARG A 225 -13.18 2.29 -9.37
N TRP A 226 -12.25 2.36 -8.42
CA TRP A 226 -11.57 1.18 -7.86
C TRP A 226 -12.61 0.20 -7.31
N ASP A 227 -12.36 -1.10 -7.48
CA ASP A 227 -13.28 -2.15 -7.06
C ASP A 227 -12.95 -2.68 -5.66
N ASP A 228 -11.66 -2.92 -5.39
CA ASP A 228 -11.15 -3.41 -4.12
C ASP A 228 -9.89 -2.66 -3.68
N ALA A 229 -9.63 -2.70 -2.38
CA ALA A 229 -8.39 -2.27 -1.77
C ALA A 229 -7.84 -3.39 -0.87
N ASN A 230 -6.52 -3.50 -0.79
CA ASN A 230 -5.88 -4.35 0.20
C ASN A 230 -4.62 -3.71 0.80
N LEU A 231 -4.19 -4.27 1.92
CA LEU A 231 -2.89 -3.98 2.50
C LEU A 231 -2.21 -5.29 2.84
N VAL A 232 -1.02 -5.50 2.28
CA VAL A 232 -0.21 -6.69 2.51
C VAL A 232 1.08 -6.27 3.18
N GLN A 233 1.33 -6.79 4.37
CA GLN A 233 2.60 -6.67 5.06
C GLN A 233 3.57 -7.73 4.52
N TYR A 234 4.83 -7.34 4.35
CA TYR A 234 5.96 -8.25 4.19
C TYR A 234 6.90 -8.06 5.38
N ASP A 235 7.56 -9.14 5.81
CA ASP A 235 8.49 -9.09 6.94
C ASP A 235 9.70 -8.19 6.71
N SER A 236 10.07 -7.94 5.45
CA SER A 236 10.93 -6.84 5.03
C SER A 236 10.77 -6.55 3.54
N VAL A 237 11.32 -5.43 3.07
CA VAL A 237 11.39 -5.12 1.63
C VAL A 237 12.16 -6.19 0.85
N TRP A 238 13.11 -6.86 1.51
CA TRP A 238 13.92 -7.93 0.90
C TRP A 238 13.11 -9.19 0.65
N HIS A 239 12.15 -9.52 1.52
CA HIS A 239 11.22 -10.62 1.29
C HIS A 239 10.27 -10.33 0.12
N TYR A 240 9.84 -9.07 -0.03
CA TYR A 240 9.10 -8.65 -1.21
C TYR A 240 9.94 -8.79 -2.50
N ALA A 241 11.19 -8.32 -2.48
CA ALA A 241 12.10 -8.46 -3.62
C ALA A 241 12.35 -9.94 -3.97
N TYR A 242 12.60 -10.78 -2.96
CA TYR A 242 12.81 -12.21 -3.17
C TYR A 242 11.58 -12.85 -3.82
N MET A 243 10.37 -12.54 -3.35
CA MET A 243 9.15 -12.99 -4.00
C MET A 243 9.13 -12.62 -5.49
N LEU A 244 9.46 -11.37 -5.84
CA LEU A 244 9.48 -10.93 -7.24
C LEU A 244 10.50 -11.68 -8.12
N SER A 245 11.54 -12.27 -7.53
CA SER A 245 12.52 -13.08 -8.26
C SER A 245 12.09 -14.52 -8.54
N THR A 246 11.05 -15.03 -7.87
CA THR A 246 10.71 -16.46 -7.99
C THR A 246 9.89 -16.77 -9.24
N THR A 247 10.13 -17.95 -9.81
CA THR A 247 9.34 -18.46 -10.95
C THR A 247 7.88 -18.72 -10.56
N GLU A 248 7.67 -19.09 -9.31
CA GLU A 248 6.40 -19.36 -8.67
C GLU A 248 5.54 -18.09 -8.66
N TYR A 249 6.11 -16.96 -8.22
CA TYR A 249 5.40 -15.69 -8.25
C TYR A 249 5.18 -15.20 -9.67
N LYS A 250 6.14 -15.38 -10.58
CA LYS A 250 5.99 -14.98 -11.99
C LYS A 250 4.74 -15.57 -12.64
N GLY A 251 4.46 -16.85 -12.41
CA GLY A 251 3.24 -17.51 -12.90
C GLY A 251 1.96 -16.93 -12.32
N LEU A 252 1.92 -16.70 -11.00
CA LEU A 252 0.78 -16.07 -10.31
C LEU A 252 0.54 -14.64 -10.81
N ASN A 253 1.61 -13.87 -11.01
CA ASN A 253 1.52 -12.50 -11.45
C ASN A 253 0.98 -12.38 -12.89
N GLN A 254 1.35 -13.30 -13.78
CA GLN A 254 0.77 -13.37 -15.13
C GLN A 254 -0.76 -13.58 -15.10
N GLN A 255 -1.24 -14.44 -14.20
CA GLN A 255 -2.68 -14.62 -13.99
C GLN A 255 -3.34 -13.34 -13.48
N LYS A 256 -2.73 -12.67 -12.48
CA LYS A 256 -3.19 -11.39 -11.94
C LYS A 256 -3.34 -10.32 -13.03
N VAL A 257 -2.31 -10.14 -13.86
CA VAL A 257 -2.28 -9.17 -14.98
C VAL A 257 -3.42 -9.42 -15.97
N ALA A 258 -3.80 -10.66 -16.21
CA ALA A 258 -4.89 -10.98 -17.13
C ALA A 258 -6.27 -10.50 -16.63
N GLY A 259 -6.46 -10.43 -15.30
CA GLY A 259 -7.72 -10.04 -14.66
C GLY A 259 -7.85 -8.55 -14.36
N LEU A 260 -6.77 -7.78 -14.46
CA LEU A 260 -6.77 -6.36 -14.10
C LEU A 260 -6.95 -5.45 -15.32
N MET A 261 -7.71 -4.39 -15.09
CA MET A 261 -7.80 -3.22 -15.96
C MET A 261 -6.82 -2.15 -15.47
N ASP A 262 -6.73 -1.94 -14.15
CA ASP A 262 -5.78 -1.03 -13.53
C ASP A 262 -5.40 -1.51 -12.12
N THR A 263 -4.25 -1.07 -11.63
CA THR A 263 -3.84 -1.21 -10.24
C THR A 263 -2.70 -0.26 -9.91
N CYS A 264 -2.62 0.14 -8.65
CA CYS A 264 -1.46 0.82 -8.11
C CYS A 264 -1.06 0.19 -6.77
N ILE A 265 0.23 0.25 -6.47
CA ILE A 265 0.84 -0.36 -5.28
C ILE A 265 1.79 0.66 -4.64
N LEU A 266 1.45 1.09 -3.42
CA LEU A 266 2.22 2.05 -2.64
C LEU A 266 2.99 1.33 -1.54
N LEU A 267 4.31 1.57 -1.45
CA LEU A 267 5.13 1.10 -0.34
C LEU A 267 4.96 2.02 0.87
N VAL A 268 4.70 1.45 2.05
CA VAL A 268 4.45 2.17 3.30
C VAL A 268 5.22 1.53 4.45
N SER A 269 5.94 2.32 5.25
CA SER A 269 6.46 1.87 6.55
C SER A 269 5.55 2.36 7.67
N GLU A 270 5.08 1.46 8.54
CA GLU A 270 4.24 1.85 9.67
C GLU A 270 5.04 2.56 10.76
N ILE A 271 4.41 3.50 11.46
CA ILE A 271 5.06 4.33 12.49
C ILE A 271 4.29 4.25 13.81
N GLU A 272 5.00 4.45 14.92
CA GLU A 272 4.39 4.67 16.23
C GLU A 272 4.02 6.16 16.36
N LEU A 273 3.01 6.49 17.15
CA LEU A 273 2.79 7.87 17.56
C LEU A 273 3.52 8.10 18.87
N ALA A 274 4.29 9.18 18.97
CA ALA A 274 4.73 9.64 20.28
C ALA A 274 3.48 9.98 21.10
N ARG A 275 3.12 9.14 22.07
CA ARG A 275 2.03 9.45 23.01
C ARG A 275 2.44 10.72 23.76
N SER A 276 1.72 11.81 23.55
CA SER A 276 1.79 12.98 24.43
C SER A 276 1.49 12.49 25.85
N THR A 277 2.45 12.66 26.74
CA THR A 277 2.29 12.37 28.18
C THR A 277 1.63 13.54 28.89
#